data_AF-A0A1B6IK20-F1
#
_entry.id   AF-A0A1B6IK20-F1
#
_cell.length_a   1.000
_cell.length_b   1.000
_cell.length_c   1.000
_cell.angle_alpha   90.00
_cell.angle_beta   90.00
_cell.angle_gamma   90.00
#
_symmetry.space_group_name_H-M   'P 1'
#
loop_
_entity.id
_entity.type
_entity.pdbx_description
1 polymer ?
#
loop_
_entity_poly.entity_id
_entity_poly.type
_entity_poly.pdbx_seq_one_letter_code
_entity_poly.pdbx_strand_id
1 'polypeptide(L)'
;YKNNTDNPVSRLQYISNLVDELTVKWAHVRGVGVGTHQNEASNANNGGTKSFFEKIPENKDKNCCVCSGESTSGGKRKKSTFMCVDCKKGLHTKCYPFHRCL
;
A
#
# COMPACT_ATOMS: atom_id res chain seq x y z
N TYR A 1 27.04 -38.55 -17.81
CA TYR A 1 26.69 -37.60 -16.73
C TYR A 1 27.63 -36.40 -16.84
N LYS A 2 27.13 -35.22 -17.21
CA LYS A 2 27.94 -33.99 -17.30
C LYS A 2 28.23 -33.49 -15.88
N ASN A 3 29.50 -33.29 -15.57
CA ASN A 3 29.96 -32.88 -14.24
C ASN A 3 29.60 -31.40 -14.00
N ASN A 4 28.91 -31.11 -12.90
CA ASN A 4 28.58 -29.76 -12.41
C ASN A 4 29.81 -29.09 -11.75
N THR A 5 30.96 -29.10 -12.42
CA THR A 5 32.24 -28.64 -11.84
C THR A 5 32.85 -27.43 -12.54
N ASP A 6 32.20 -26.88 -13.57
CA ASP A 6 32.79 -25.81 -14.38
C ASP A 6 32.72 -24.41 -13.75
N ASN A 7 32.05 -24.24 -12.59
CA ASN A 7 32.09 -22.97 -11.86
C ASN A 7 31.85 -23.19 -10.35
N PRO A 8 32.89 -23.50 -9.56
CA PRO A 8 32.73 -23.74 -8.13
C PRO A 8 32.39 -22.43 -7.43
N VAL A 9 31.11 -22.22 -7.13
CA VAL A 9 30.68 -21.12 -6.25
C VAL A 9 31.26 -21.35 -4.86
N SER A 10 31.81 -20.30 -4.26
CA SER A 10 32.32 -20.39 -2.90
C SER A 10 31.17 -20.74 -1.96
N ARG A 11 31.46 -21.54 -0.93
CA ARG A 11 30.45 -21.96 0.06
C ARG A 11 29.71 -20.76 0.65
N LEU A 12 30.41 -19.64 0.86
CA LEU A 12 29.83 -18.39 1.34
C LEU A 12 28.80 -17.83 0.34
N GLN A 13 29.14 -17.78 -0.95
CA GLN A 13 28.26 -17.29 -2.00
C GLN A 13 27.02 -18.18 -2.14
N TYR A 14 27.20 -19.50 -2.04
CA TYR A 14 26.09 -20.44 -2.03
C TYR A 14 25.14 -20.21 -0.86
N ILE A 15 25.68 -20.02 0.36
CA ILE A 15 24.86 -19.75 1.55
C ILE A 15 24.14 -18.40 1.43
N SER A 16 24.82 -17.36 0.93
CA SER A 16 24.20 -16.03 0.73
C SER A 16 23.01 -16.12 -0.22
N ASN A 17 23.20 -16.73 -1.39
CA ASN A 17 22.13 -16.88 -2.38
C ASN A 17 20.94 -17.66 -1.82
N LEU A 18 21.19 -18.70 -1.03
CA LEU A 18 20.14 -19.51 -0.41
C LEU A 18 19.34 -18.69 0.63
N VAL A 19 20.02 -17.88 1.43
CA VAL A 19 19.37 -16.97 2.39
C VAL A 19 18.53 -15.93 1.66
N ASP A 20 19.03 -15.34 0.58
CA ASP A 20 18.32 -14.34 -0.21
C ASP A 20 17.05 -14.94 -0.85
N GLU A 21 17.17 -16.13 -1.45
CA GLU A 21 16.03 -16.83 -2.05
C GLU A 21 14.95 -17.18 -1.01
N LEU A 22 15.35 -17.66 0.17
CA LEU A 22 14.42 -17.96 1.26
C LEU A 22 13.77 -16.71 1.82
N THR A 23 14.51 -15.61 1.91
CA THR A 23 14.01 -14.32 2.40
C THR A 23 12.97 -13.74 1.47
N VAL A 24 13.21 -13.78 0.15
CA VAL A 24 12.23 -13.34 -0.86
C VAL A 24 10.98 -14.22 -0.82
N LYS A 25 11.13 -15.56 -0.77
CA LYS A 25 9.99 -16.48 -0.67
C LYS A 25 9.17 -16.23 0.59
N TRP A 26 9.82 -16.02 1.73
CA TRP A 26 9.14 -15.76 3.00
C TRP A 26 8.43 -14.40 3.04
N ALA A 27 9.04 -13.36 2.47
CA ALA A 27 8.43 -12.05 2.32
C ALA A 27 7.18 -12.09 1.42
N HIS A 28 7.23 -12.87 0.33
CA HIS A 28 6.09 -13.05 -0.56
C HIS A 28 4.91 -13.76 0.12
N VAL A 29 5.17 -14.79 0.93
CA VAL A 29 4.13 -15.55 1.66
C VAL A 29 3.44 -14.70 2.73
N ARG A 30 4.12 -13.73 3.34
CA ARG A 30 3.54 -12.88 4.40
C ARG A 30 2.95 -11.57 3.92
N GLY A 31 3.09 -11.20 2.65
CA GLY A 31 2.66 -9.88 2.15
C GLY A 31 3.35 -8.71 2.86
N VAL A 32 4.46 -8.97 3.57
CA VAL A 32 5.25 -7.95 4.24
C VAL A 32 6.30 -7.51 3.24
N GLY A 33 6.02 -6.43 2.53
CA GLY A 33 7.05 -5.71 1.80
C GLY A 33 8.14 -5.32 2.78
N VAL A 34 9.33 -5.91 2.63
CA VAL A 34 10.52 -5.49 3.38
C VAL A 34 10.87 -4.10 2.86
N GLY A 35 10.31 -3.09 3.50
CA GLY A 35 10.57 -1.69 3.21
C GLY A 35 11.94 -1.31 3.72
N THR A 36 12.90 -1.22 2.80
CA THR A 36 14.05 -0.33 2.97
C THR A 36 13.51 1.08 3.22
N HIS A 37 13.74 1.60 4.43
CA HIS A 37 13.49 2.99 4.77
C HIS A 37 14.45 3.88 3.96
N GLN A 38 14.01 4.32 2.79
CA GLN A 38 14.55 5.51 2.14
C GLN A 38 13.49 6.60 2.29
N ASN A 39 13.77 7.51 3.22
CA ASN A 39 13.18 8.84 3.24
C ASN A 39 13.58 9.50 1.93
N GLU A 40 12.65 9.59 0.99
CA GLU A 40 12.73 10.62 -0.04
C GLU A 40 11.34 10.94 -0.56
N ALA A 41 11.02 12.22 -0.43
CA ALA A 41 9.88 12.81 -1.09
C ALA A 41 9.99 12.58 -2.60
N SER A 42 8.83 12.49 -3.25
CA SER A 42 8.60 12.66 -4.68
C SER A 42 8.38 11.38 -5.51
N ASN A 43 7.13 11.29 -5.95
CA ASN A 43 6.73 11.02 -7.33
C ASN A 43 6.74 9.57 -7.86
N ALA A 44 5.50 9.05 -7.94
CA ALA A 44 4.91 8.26 -9.01
C ALA A 44 5.56 6.94 -9.51
N ASN A 45 4.72 5.91 -9.42
CA ASN A 45 4.60 4.73 -10.28
C ASN A 45 5.68 3.65 -10.19
N ASN A 46 5.36 2.56 -9.47
CA ASN A 46 4.95 1.31 -10.13
C ASN A 46 4.52 0.22 -9.12
N GLY A 47 3.39 -0.43 -9.41
CA GLY A 47 3.11 -1.80 -8.97
C GLY A 47 2.35 -2.03 -7.65
N GLY A 48 1.88 -1.00 -6.96
CA GLY A 48 1.13 -1.16 -5.71
C GLY A 48 -0.32 -1.53 -5.94
N THR A 49 -0.84 -2.54 -5.22
CA THR A 49 -2.27 -2.84 -5.05
C THR A 49 -3.13 -1.60 -5.24
N LYS A 50 -4.08 -1.60 -6.19
CA LYS A 50 -4.99 -0.47 -6.43
C LYS A 50 -5.48 0.08 -5.09
N SER A 51 -4.90 1.19 -4.64
CA SER A 51 -5.28 1.80 -3.38
C SER A 51 -6.72 2.28 -3.57
N PHE A 52 -7.66 1.66 -2.88
CA PHE A 52 -9.09 1.98 -3.02
C PHE A 52 -9.42 3.43 -2.59
N PHE A 53 -8.51 4.06 -1.85
CA PHE A 53 -8.55 5.46 -1.44
C PHE A 53 -7.18 6.11 -1.59
N GLU A 54 -7.21 7.41 -1.89
CA GLU A 54 -6.04 8.27 -2.03
C GLU A 54 -6.05 9.30 -0.89
N LYS A 55 -4.86 9.61 -0.33
CA LYS A 55 -4.73 10.68 0.66
C LYS A 55 -4.85 12.02 -0.06
N ILE A 56 -5.68 12.92 0.46
CA ILE A 56 -5.86 14.25 -0.13
C ILE A 56 -4.54 15.02 0.05
N PRO A 57 -3.90 15.48 -1.03
CA PRO A 57 -2.73 16.34 -0.91
C PRO A 57 -3.16 17.67 -0.26
N GLU A 58 -2.26 18.29 0.50
CA GLU A 58 -2.39 19.69 0.97
C GLU A 58 -3.21 19.94 2.25
N ASN A 59 -3.23 19.02 3.23
CA ASN A 59 -3.95 19.19 4.52
C ASN A 59 -5.42 19.62 4.37
N LYS A 60 -6.01 19.37 3.20
CA LYS A 60 -7.40 19.67 2.89
C LYS A 60 -8.23 18.47 3.34
N ASP A 61 -9.18 18.74 4.22
CA ASP A 61 -10.14 17.74 4.62
C ASP A 61 -11.42 17.85 3.79
N LYS A 62 -11.90 16.72 3.28
CA LYS A 62 -13.21 16.62 2.64
C LYS A 62 -14.23 16.02 3.60
N ASN A 63 -15.50 16.39 3.47
CA ASN A 63 -16.56 15.75 4.24
C ASN A 63 -16.72 14.28 3.78
N CYS A 64 -16.83 13.36 4.73
CA CYS A 64 -17.03 11.94 4.42
C CYS A 64 -18.44 11.71 3.86
N CYS A 65 -18.59 11.23 2.63
CA CYS A 65 -19.91 11.08 2.00
C CYS A 65 -20.87 10.12 2.72
N VAL A 66 -20.33 9.19 3.53
CA VAL A 66 -21.12 8.21 4.29
C VAL A 66 -21.60 8.81 5.61
N CYS A 67 -20.67 9.26 6.47
CA CYS A 67 -21.03 9.67 7.83
C CYS A 67 -21.24 11.18 8.00
N SER A 68 -20.94 12.01 6.99
CA SER A 68 -21.25 13.45 7.05
C SER A 68 -22.69 13.77 6.67
N GLY A 69 -23.34 12.91 5.85
CA GLY A 69 -24.76 13.04 5.50
C GLY A 69 -25.67 12.84 6.71
N GLU A 70 -25.32 11.90 7.59
CA GLU A 70 -25.99 11.65 8.87
C GLU A 70 -25.82 12.80 9.88
N SER A 71 -24.87 13.70 9.65
CA SER A 71 -24.63 14.88 10.50
C SER A 71 -25.45 16.11 10.08
N THR A 72 -26.32 16.00 9.07
CA THR A 72 -27.01 17.16 8.45
C THR A 72 -28.11 17.78 9.34
N SER A 73 -28.49 17.12 10.44
CA SER A 73 -29.41 17.65 11.46
C SER A 73 -28.72 18.61 12.45
N GLY A 74 -27.91 19.56 11.95
CA GLY A 74 -27.25 20.59 12.75
C GLY A 74 -25.92 20.18 13.43
N GLY A 75 -25.37 19.01 13.11
CA GLY A 75 -24.11 18.51 13.68
C GLY A 75 -22.85 18.89 12.89
N LYS A 76 -21.69 18.90 13.57
CA LYS A 76 -20.38 19.07 12.91
C LYS A 76 -20.15 17.95 11.89
N ARG A 77 -20.01 18.32 10.61
CA ARG A 77 -19.69 17.37 9.53
C ARG A 77 -18.35 16.68 9.79
N LYS A 78 -18.35 15.35 9.72
CA LYS A 78 -17.13 14.54 9.90
C LYS A 78 -16.22 14.65 8.67
N LYS A 79 -15.06 15.26 8.89
CA LYS A 79 -13.98 15.50 7.94
C LYS A 79 -13.08 14.27 7.76
N SER A 80 -12.63 14.00 6.55
CA SER A 80 -11.70 12.93 6.17
C SER A 80 -10.51 13.48 5.40
N THR A 81 -9.34 12.92 5.66
CA THR A 81 -8.08 13.16 4.94
C THR A 81 -7.90 12.23 3.73
N PHE A 82 -8.84 11.30 3.52
CA PHE A 82 -8.84 10.35 2.42
C PHE A 82 -10.02 10.58 1.47
N MET A 83 -9.84 10.23 0.21
CA MET A 83 -10.87 10.28 -0.82
C MET A 83 -10.91 8.99 -1.63
N CYS A 84 -12.10 8.64 -2.13
CA CYS A 84 -12.25 7.54 -3.07
C CYS A 84 -11.51 7.85 -4.38
N VAL A 85 -10.77 6.89 -4.94
CA VAL A 85 -10.05 7.09 -6.21
C VAL A 85 -10.99 7.30 -7.38
N ASP A 86 -12.14 6.61 -7.39
CA ASP A 86 -13.09 6.63 -8.50
C ASP A 86 -13.95 7.89 -8.51
N CYS A 87 -14.64 8.18 -7.40
CA CYS A 87 -15.59 9.30 -7.34
C CYS A 87 -15.01 10.59 -6.73
N LYS A 88 -13.76 10.56 -6.22
CA LYS A 88 -13.05 11.69 -5.59
C LYS A 88 -13.80 12.36 -4.41
N LYS A 89 -14.83 11.70 -3.87
CA LYS A 89 -15.56 12.11 -2.66
C LYS A 89 -14.73 11.78 -1.41
N GLY A 90 -14.82 12.64 -0.39
CA GLY A 90 -14.17 12.40 0.90
C GLY A 90 -14.73 11.14 1.55
N LEU A 91 -13.86 10.31 2.12
CA LEU A 91 -14.25 9.02 2.67
C LEU A 91 -13.29 8.59 3.76
N HIS A 92 -13.79 8.15 4.92
CA HIS A 92 -12.94 7.51 5.93
C HIS A 92 -12.64 6.07 5.54
N THR A 93 -11.50 5.54 5.99
CA THR A 93 -11.15 4.12 5.82
C THR A 93 -12.26 3.18 6.32
N LYS A 94 -12.83 3.47 7.50
CA LYS A 94 -13.97 2.73 8.07
C LYS A 94 -15.30 2.88 7.32
N CYS A 95 -15.44 3.94 6.54
CA CYS A 95 -16.66 4.22 5.78
C CYS A 95 -16.61 3.59 4.38
N TYR A 96 -15.45 3.10 3.94
CA TYR A 96 -15.27 2.44 2.66
C TYR A 96 -16.24 1.29 2.37
N PRO A 97 -16.47 0.31 3.27
CA PRO A 97 -17.40 -0.79 2.99
C PRO A 97 -18.86 -0.34 2.79
N PHE A 98 -19.22 0.85 3.27
CA PHE A 98 -20.56 1.43 3.12
C PHE A 98 -20.64 2.45 1.97
N HIS A 99 -19.51 2.71 1.31
CA HIS A 99 -19.44 3.66 0.21
C HIS A 99 -19.95 3.02 -1.08
N ARG A 100 -20.74 3.76 -1.84
CA ARG A 100 -21.10 3.44 -3.21
C ARG A 100 -20.64 4.59 -4.10
N CYS A 101 -19.83 4.27 -5.10
CA CYS A 101 -19.50 5.18 -6.18
C CYS A 101 -20.77 5.38 -7.02
N LEU A 102 -21.30 6.60 -6.97
CA LEU A 102 -22.34 7.12 -7.85
C LEU A 102 -21.72 8.23 -8.67
#